data_AF-A0A2S1QY90-F1
#
_entry.id   AF-A0A2S1QY90-F1
#
_cell.length_a   1.000
_cell.length_b   1.000
_cell.length_c   1.000
_cell.angle_alpha   90.00
_cell.angle_beta   90.00
_cell.angle_gamma   90.00
#
_symmetry.space_group_name_H-M   'P 1'
#
loop_
_entity.id
_entity.type
_entity.pdbx_description
1 polymer ?
#
loop_
_entity_poly.entity_id
_entity_poly.type
_entity_poly.pdbx_seq_one_letter_code
_entity_poly.pdbx_strand_id
1 'polypeptide(L)'
;MSTDLYGIRILKKEPEQKKITMKVIVVYYDVAYKSHEPLPMDKSLFLRVLCDNGGDAFIGKEIAQYEWLDEDWVAANAYKYIDHVKQLSTKNYPIKNWDGYHDFYYGEGPWTDEEKLVQADYEVYVSDARLFEHLEEGESWGTTSYETQSYVHPGAAAPFMPDLSSEVVALEPFPGIEQETDRLVFTSDSSKLIASNSDNEIVCYDTATWEELWRVKFDGMFGEMKIDEAQGIVWLTDYNKVAGVVDIATGEVSDKEPKTTLRGFSSTGKYSVDYMEDEFVDLGDGRKIEQPGAIEALAFSNDDKLIAMGGGSYRFVDIWDLDTFERLYTINTNERSRRLAFSPDSKYISVVSFDKLMIYEVATGKLLMKSIKRDNTTFGTPVWSPDGKYFAINDYNFYGYDGHTAIYKIGME
;
A
#
# COMPACT_ATOMS: atom_id res chain seq x y z
N MET A 1 9.50 4.08 -33.17
CA MET A 1 9.21 2.66 -33.47
C MET A 1 8.96 2.03 -32.13
N SER A 2 7.73 1.59 -31.88
CA SER A 2 7.44 0.78 -30.69
C SER A 2 8.14 -0.57 -30.87
N THR A 3 8.86 -1.02 -29.85
CA THR A 3 9.46 -2.35 -29.82
C THR A 3 8.59 -3.23 -28.94
N ASP A 4 7.76 -4.04 -29.58
CA ASP A 4 6.89 -4.99 -28.89
C ASP A 4 7.75 -5.99 -28.10
N LEU A 5 7.31 -6.28 -26.88
CA LEU A 5 7.94 -7.23 -25.96
C LEU A 5 7.35 -8.63 -26.14
N TYR A 6 6.02 -8.67 -26.32
CA TYR A 6 5.26 -9.90 -26.45
C TYR A 6 4.33 -9.89 -27.66
N GLY A 7 4.13 -11.06 -28.23
CA GLY A 7 3.03 -11.38 -29.14
C GLY A 7 1.91 -12.10 -28.42
N ILE A 8 0.67 -11.69 -28.66
CA ILE A 8 -0.53 -12.27 -28.05
C ILE A 8 -1.34 -12.99 -29.14
N ARG A 9 -1.90 -14.16 -28.81
CA ARG A 9 -2.88 -14.85 -29.65
C ARG A 9 -4.04 -15.38 -28.81
N ILE A 10 -5.27 -15.04 -29.16
CA ILE A 10 -6.45 -15.59 -28.49
C ILE A 10 -6.70 -17.01 -29.01
N LEU A 11 -6.74 -17.98 -28.10
CA LEU A 11 -6.96 -19.38 -28.43
C LEU A 11 -8.42 -19.78 -28.25
N LYS A 12 -9.08 -19.26 -27.22
CA LYS A 12 -10.47 -19.62 -26.88
C LYS A 12 -11.13 -18.60 -25.95
N LYS A 13 -12.42 -18.32 -26.13
CA LYS A 13 -13.25 -17.54 -25.19
C LYS A 13 -14.30 -18.42 -24.51
N GLU A 14 -14.46 -18.28 -23.21
CA GLU A 14 -15.49 -18.96 -22.43
C GLU A 14 -16.21 -17.95 -21.51
N PRO A 15 -17.12 -17.09 -22.06
CA PRO A 15 -17.79 -16.02 -21.32
C PRO A 15 -18.53 -16.49 -20.06
N GLU A 16 -19.23 -17.62 -20.14
CA GLU A 16 -19.96 -18.21 -19.00
C GLU A 16 -19.06 -18.60 -17.83
N GLN A 17 -17.77 -18.85 -18.09
CA GLN A 17 -16.75 -19.14 -17.08
C GLN A 17 -15.91 -17.91 -16.73
N LYS A 18 -16.21 -16.74 -17.32
CA LYS A 18 -15.38 -15.52 -17.28
C LYS A 18 -13.90 -15.82 -17.55
N LYS A 19 -13.66 -16.63 -18.58
CA LYS A 19 -12.34 -17.16 -18.87
C LYS A 19 -11.98 -16.94 -20.34
N ILE A 20 -10.75 -16.54 -20.57
CA ILE A 20 -10.14 -16.46 -21.89
C ILE A 20 -8.81 -17.22 -21.89
N THR A 21 -8.59 -18.03 -22.92
CA THR A 21 -7.32 -18.74 -23.13
C THR A 21 -6.54 -18.00 -24.20
N MET A 22 -5.30 -17.66 -23.90
CA MET A 22 -4.41 -16.96 -24.82
C MET A 22 -3.00 -17.53 -24.78
N LYS A 23 -2.30 -17.40 -25.89
CA LYS A 23 -0.88 -17.69 -26.01
C LYS A 23 -0.11 -16.37 -25.91
N VAL A 24 0.94 -16.37 -25.09
CA VAL A 24 1.95 -15.31 -25.04
C VAL A 24 3.24 -15.82 -25.68
N ILE A 25 3.80 -15.02 -26.57
CA ILE A 25 5.02 -15.31 -27.34
C ILE A 25 6.02 -14.22 -27.04
N VAL A 26 7.26 -14.55 -26.69
CA VAL A 26 8.32 -13.55 -26.53
C VAL A 26 8.81 -13.14 -27.91
N VAL A 27 8.78 -11.84 -28.20
CA VAL A 27 9.19 -11.28 -29.51
C VAL A 27 10.36 -10.30 -29.41
N TYR A 28 10.76 -9.96 -28.17
CA TYR A 28 11.99 -9.25 -27.85
C TYR A 28 13.06 -10.20 -27.29
N TYR A 29 14.23 -10.19 -27.94
CA TYR A 29 15.41 -10.93 -27.51
C TYR A 29 16.60 -9.97 -27.46
N ASP A 30 17.50 -10.21 -26.51
CA ASP A 30 18.83 -9.63 -26.55
C ASP A 30 19.81 -10.75 -26.88
N VAL A 31 20.15 -10.87 -28.16
CA VAL A 31 21.00 -11.97 -28.63
C VAL A 31 22.46 -11.78 -28.23
N ALA A 32 22.87 -10.53 -27.95
CA ALA A 32 24.23 -10.21 -27.50
C ALA A 32 24.43 -10.68 -26.05
N TYR A 33 23.43 -10.45 -25.19
CA TYR A 33 23.45 -10.87 -23.80
C TYR A 33 22.85 -12.26 -23.56
N LYS A 34 22.29 -12.89 -24.61
CA LYS A 34 21.63 -14.20 -24.55
C LYS A 34 20.50 -14.19 -23.50
N SER A 35 19.68 -13.15 -23.55
CA SER A 35 18.52 -12.94 -22.69
C SER A 35 17.27 -12.65 -23.50
N HIS A 36 16.11 -12.83 -22.88
CA HIS A 36 14.81 -12.54 -23.47
C HIS A 36 13.85 -12.13 -22.34
N GLU A 37 12.74 -11.48 -22.69
CA GLU A 37 11.73 -11.15 -21.69
C GLU A 37 11.18 -12.41 -21.01
N PRO A 38 11.02 -12.43 -19.68
CA PRO A 38 10.48 -13.59 -18.99
C PRO A 38 9.03 -13.86 -19.42
N LEU A 39 8.61 -15.12 -19.34
CA LEU A 39 7.20 -15.44 -19.54
C LEU A 39 6.37 -14.87 -18.38
N PRO A 40 5.30 -14.12 -18.66
CA PRO A 40 4.57 -13.38 -17.65
C PRO A 40 3.70 -14.30 -16.79
N MET A 41 3.52 -13.93 -15.54
CA MET A 41 2.70 -14.54 -14.49
C MET A 41 1.84 -13.52 -13.74
N ASP A 42 2.12 -12.22 -13.88
CA ASP A 42 1.45 -11.14 -13.18
C ASP A 42 0.18 -10.65 -13.88
N LYS A 43 -0.84 -10.31 -13.09
CA LYS A 43 -2.16 -9.90 -13.59
C LYS A 43 -2.11 -8.60 -14.38
N SER A 44 -1.14 -7.72 -14.10
CA SER A 44 -1.03 -6.40 -14.73
C SER A 44 -0.90 -6.52 -16.24
N LEU A 45 -0.10 -7.47 -16.72
CA LEU A 45 0.10 -7.68 -18.14
C LEU A 45 -1.22 -8.09 -18.79
N PHE A 46 -1.91 -9.07 -18.22
CA PHE A 46 -3.14 -9.60 -18.81
C PHE A 46 -4.26 -8.55 -18.83
N LEU A 47 -4.36 -7.69 -17.81
CA LEU A 47 -5.28 -6.55 -17.88
C LEU A 47 -4.94 -5.62 -19.05
N ARG A 48 -3.67 -5.26 -19.20
CA ARG A 48 -3.23 -4.39 -20.30
C ARG A 48 -3.47 -5.03 -21.66
N VAL A 49 -3.15 -6.30 -21.81
CA VAL A 49 -3.39 -7.07 -23.03
C VAL A 49 -4.88 -7.03 -23.41
N LEU A 50 -5.78 -7.21 -22.45
CA LEU A 50 -7.22 -7.08 -22.70
C LEU A 50 -7.61 -5.65 -23.11
N CYS A 51 -6.92 -4.62 -22.62
CA CYS A 51 -7.16 -3.22 -22.98
C CYS A 51 -6.54 -2.79 -24.32
N ASP A 52 -5.35 -3.29 -24.66
CA ASP A 52 -4.52 -2.87 -25.80
C ASP A 52 -5.30 -2.94 -27.12
N ASN A 53 -6.08 -4.02 -27.29
CA ASN A 53 -6.77 -4.33 -28.54
C ASN A 53 -8.28 -3.98 -28.51
N GLY A 54 -8.76 -3.32 -27.46
CA GLY A 54 -10.14 -2.82 -27.34
C GLY A 54 -10.38 -1.46 -28.01
N GLY A 55 -9.31 -0.72 -28.34
CA GLY A 55 -9.39 0.63 -28.94
C GLY A 55 -10.25 1.60 -28.11
N ASP A 56 -10.88 2.58 -28.78
CA ASP A 56 -11.87 3.48 -28.15
C ASP A 56 -13.19 2.76 -27.78
N ALA A 57 -13.36 1.49 -28.16
CA ALA A 57 -14.53 0.66 -27.90
C ALA A 57 -14.45 -0.05 -26.54
N PHE A 58 -14.33 0.78 -25.50
CA PHE A 58 -14.88 0.62 -24.15
C PHE A 58 -14.98 -0.80 -23.54
N ILE A 59 -14.10 -1.09 -22.59
CA ILE A 59 -14.22 -2.18 -21.62
C ILE A 59 -15.14 -1.74 -20.45
N GLY A 60 -16.40 -1.47 -20.78
CA GLY A 60 -17.42 -1.06 -19.79
C GLY A 60 -17.12 0.26 -19.07
N LYS A 61 -18.09 0.76 -18.30
CA LYS A 61 -18.00 2.05 -17.55
C LYS A 61 -17.01 2.03 -16.39
N GLU A 62 -16.12 1.05 -16.32
CA GLU A 62 -15.35 0.73 -15.11
C GLU A 62 -13.85 1.05 -15.23
N ILE A 63 -13.27 1.07 -16.43
CA ILE A 63 -11.88 1.52 -16.66
C ILE A 63 -11.90 2.76 -17.56
N ALA A 64 -11.48 3.91 -17.03
CA ALA A 64 -11.47 5.15 -17.79
C ALA A 64 -10.39 5.14 -18.87
N GLN A 65 -10.61 5.96 -19.92
CA GLN A 65 -9.65 6.14 -21.01
C GLN A 65 -8.30 6.58 -20.39
N TYR A 66 -7.22 5.90 -20.78
CA TYR A 66 -5.84 6.10 -20.29
C TYR A 66 -5.47 5.53 -18.90
N GLU A 67 -6.40 5.03 -18.09
CA GLU A 67 -6.03 4.44 -16.79
C GLU A 67 -5.16 3.19 -16.92
N TRP A 68 -5.41 2.37 -17.94
CA TRP A 68 -4.63 1.16 -18.18
C TRP A 68 -3.21 1.45 -18.73
N LEU A 69 -2.97 2.66 -19.25
CA LEU A 69 -1.64 3.12 -19.66
C LEU A 69 -0.80 3.55 -18.46
N ASP A 70 -1.43 3.91 -17.34
CA ASP A 70 -0.74 4.22 -16.10
C ASP A 70 -0.31 2.93 -15.39
N GLU A 71 1.01 2.75 -15.24
CA GLU A 71 1.63 1.54 -14.68
C GLU A 71 1.28 1.32 -13.22
N ASP A 72 1.27 2.42 -12.47
CA ASP A 72 0.95 2.43 -11.05
C ASP A 72 -0.54 2.12 -10.84
N TRP A 73 -1.42 2.61 -11.72
CA TRP A 73 -2.84 2.25 -11.70
C TRP A 73 -3.06 0.76 -11.96
N VAL A 74 -2.42 0.23 -13.00
CA VAL A 74 -2.59 -1.17 -13.37
C VAL A 74 -2.02 -2.05 -12.26
N ALA A 75 -0.87 -1.71 -11.70
CA ALA A 75 -0.33 -2.40 -10.53
C ALA A 75 -1.36 -2.39 -9.37
N ALA A 76 -2.03 -1.25 -9.16
CA ALA A 76 -3.01 -1.05 -8.11
C ALA A 76 -4.38 -1.68 -8.31
N ASN A 77 -4.78 -1.97 -9.56
CA ASN A 77 -6.15 -2.34 -9.85
C ASN A 77 -6.28 -3.64 -10.64
N ALA A 78 -5.20 -4.21 -11.19
CA ALA A 78 -5.29 -5.42 -12.01
C ALA A 78 -5.95 -6.59 -11.28
N TYR A 79 -5.81 -6.70 -9.96
CA TYR A 79 -6.48 -7.73 -9.18
C TYR A 79 -8.01 -7.62 -9.17
N LYS A 80 -8.57 -6.43 -9.39
CA LYS A 80 -10.03 -6.20 -9.43
C LYS A 80 -10.65 -6.73 -10.72
N TYR A 81 -9.84 -6.83 -11.77
CA TYR A 81 -10.27 -7.20 -13.12
C TYR A 81 -9.83 -8.62 -13.50
N ILE A 82 -8.67 -9.04 -13.03
CA ILE A 82 -8.11 -10.38 -13.28
C ILE A 82 -8.13 -11.16 -11.97
N ASP A 83 -8.97 -12.18 -11.88
CA ASP A 83 -9.14 -13.00 -10.68
C ASP A 83 -7.87 -13.83 -10.44
N HIS A 84 -7.44 -14.58 -11.46
CA HIS A 84 -6.19 -15.32 -11.45
C HIS A 84 -5.74 -15.70 -12.87
N VAL A 85 -4.47 -16.05 -12.98
CA VAL A 85 -3.83 -16.50 -14.21
C VAL A 85 -3.23 -17.87 -13.97
N LYS A 86 -3.43 -18.79 -14.92
CA LYS A 86 -2.86 -20.14 -14.89
C LYS A 86 -2.08 -20.41 -16.16
N GLN A 87 -0.77 -20.58 -16.03
CA GLN A 87 0.07 -21.05 -17.12
C GLN A 87 -0.20 -22.55 -17.35
N LEU A 88 -0.60 -22.90 -18.57
CA LEU A 88 -0.96 -24.27 -18.96
C LEU A 88 0.23 -25.03 -19.54
N SER A 89 1.05 -24.33 -20.32
CA SER A 89 2.12 -24.94 -21.09
C SER A 89 3.28 -23.97 -21.26
N THR A 90 4.45 -24.50 -21.56
CA THR A 90 5.62 -23.73 -21.97
C THR A 90 6.31 -24.46 -23.11
N LYS A 91 6.76 -23.72 -24.14
CA LYS A 91 7.56 -24.24 -25.24
C LYS A 91 8.81 -23.40 -25.45
N ASN A 92 9.86 -24.05 -25.95
CA ASN A 92 11.15 -23.46 -26.31
C ASN A 92 11.89 -22.76 -25.15
N TYR A 93 11.51 -23.05 -23.90
CA TYR A 93 12.17 -22.57 -22.69
C TYR A 93 12.70 -23.74 -21.84
N PRO A 94 13.93 -23.66 -21.29
CA PRO A 94 14.93 -22.62 -21.56
C PRO A 94 15.53 -22.75 -22.97
N ILE A 95 16.00 -21.63 -23.52
CA ILE A 95 16.66 -21.61 -24.84
C ILE A 95 18.00 -22.33 -24.76
N LYS A 96 18.17 -23.38 -25.57
CA LYS A 96 19.40 -24.20 -25.61
C LYS A 96 20.43 -23.68 -26.62
N ASN A 97 19.97 -23.11 -27.72
CA ASN A 97 20.81 -22.52 -28.76
C ASN A 97 20.20 -21.19 -29.22
N TRP A 98 21.04 -20.16 -29.29
CA TRP A 98 20.69 -18.81 -29.71
C TRP A 98 20.91 -18.55 -31.20
N ASP A 99 21.51 -19.50 -31.92
CA ASP A 99 21.69 -19.40 -33.38
C ASP A 99 20.34 -19.26 -34.09
N GLY A 100 20.19 -18.21 -34.89
CA GLY A 100 18.97 -17.92 -35.64
C GLY A 100 17.93 -17.09 -34.90
N TYR A 101 18.19 -16.71 -33.64
CA TYR A 101 17.45 -15.63 -33.00
C TYR A 101 17.92 -14.26 -33.52
N HIS A 102 16.98 -13.33 -33.56
CA HIS A 102 17.22 -11.91 -33.84
C HIS A 102 16.71 -11.09 -32.67
N ASP A 103 17.20 -9.85 -32.53
CA ASP A 103 16.81 -8.99 -31.41
C ASP A 103 15.29 -8.75 -31.35
N PHE A 104 14.63 -8.77 -32.52
CA PHE A 104 13.22 -8.49 -32.64
C PHE A 104 12.55 -9.36 -33.70
N TYR A 105 11.34 -9.80 -33.40
CA TYR A 105 10.43 -10.42 -34.34
C TYR A 105 9.23 -9.51 -34.57
N TYR A 106 9.23 -8.77 -35.69
CA TYR A 106 8.18 -7.81 -36.02
C TYR A 106 7.05 -8.45 -36.83
N GLY A 107 5.79 -8.08 -36.51
CA GLY A 107 4.63 -8.38 -37.35
C GLY A 107 3.29 -8.21 -36.63
N GLU A 108 2.27 -7.80 -37.38
CA GLU A 108 0.87 -8.08 -37.05
C GLU A 108 0.50 -9.44 -37.67
N GLY A 109 0.01 -10.40 -36.89
CA GLY A 109 -0.27 -11.76 -37.36
C GLY A 109 0.83 -12.77 -37.04
N PRO A 110 0.91 -13.92 -37.74
CA PRO A 110 1.85 -14.99 -37.38
C PRO A 110 3.30 -14.51 -37.49
N TRP A 111 3.99 -14.49 -36.36
CA TRP A 111 5.41 -14.14 -36.31
C TRP A 111 6.24 -15.09 -37.15
N THR A 112 7.28 -14.55 -37.78
CA THR A 112 8.21 -15.38 -38.57
C THR A 112 8.82 -16.44 -37.65
N ASP A 113 8.71 -17.71 -38.04
CA ASP A 113 9.15 -18.85 -37.22
C ASP A 113 8.55 -18.89 -35.79
N GLU A 114 7.28 -18.47 -35.61
CA GLU A 114 6.56 -18.45 -34.30
C GLU A 114 6.79 -19.73 -33.48
N GLU A 115 6.77 -20.91 -34.11
CA GLU A 115 6.96 -22.21 -33.44
C GLU A 115 8.34 -22.40 -32.79
N LYS A 116 9.33 -21.59 -33.15
CA LYS A 116 10.67 -21.59 -32.53
C LYS A 116 10.77 -20.64 -31.33
N LEU A 117 9.88 -19.65 -31.23
CA LEU A 117 9.92 -18.61 -30.20
C LEU A 117 9.53 -19.17 -28.83
N VAL A 118 10.05 -18.54 -27.78
CA VAL A 118 9.63 -18.84 -26.40
C VAL A 118 8.16 -18.47 -26.27
N GLN A 119 7.34 -19.41 -25.82
CA GLN A 119 5.89 -19.21 -25.76
C GLN A 119 5.25 -20.05 -24.65
N ALA A 120 4.09 -19.60 -24.19
CA ALA A 120 3.26 -20.31 -23.22
C ALA A 120 1.78 -20.04 -23.45
N ASP A 121 0.95 -21.03 -23.13
CA ASP A 121 -0.50 -20.87 -23.11
C ASP A 121 -0.98 -20.58 -21.69
N TYR A 122 -1.96 -19.69 -21.57
CA TYR A 122 -2.50 -19.20 -20.31
C TYR A 122 -4.02 -19.29 -20.31
N GLU A 123 -4.60 -19.70 -19.18
CA GLU A 123 -5.97 -19.36 -18.83
C GLU A 123 -5.96 -18.09 -17.98
N VAL A 124 -6.73 -17.09 -18.39
CA VAL A 124 -6.93 -15.84 -17.67
C VAL A 124 -8.38 -15.80 -17.24
N TYR A 125 -8.60 -15.75 -15.93
CA TYR A 125 -9.92 -15.63 -15.32
C TYR A 125 -10.14 -14.19 -14.91
N VAL A 126 -11.29 -13.63 -15.25
CA VAL A 126 -11.59 -12.21 -15.09
C VAL A 126 -12.84 -11.99 -14.25
N SER A 127 -12.94 -10.83 -13.63
CA SER A 127 -14.10 -10.48 -12.78
C SER A 127 -15.39 -10.29 -13.59
N ASP A 128 -15.28 -9.90 -14.85
CA ASP A 128 -16.40 -9.71 -15.77
C ASP A 128 -16.05 -10.11 -17.21
N ALA A 129 -16.90 -10.92 -17.86
CA ALA A 129 -16.68 -11.38 -19.23
C ALA A 129 -16.63 -10.23 -20.26
N ARG A 130 -17.24 -9.08 -19.96
CA ARG A 130 -17.19 -7.86 -20.78
C ARG A 130 -15.76 -7.38 -21.06
N LEU A 131 -14.79 -7.74 -20.20
CA LEU A 131 -13.36 -7.43 -20.37
C LEU A 131 -12.76 -8.01 -21.66
N PHE A 132 -13.35 -9.07 -22.23
CA PHE A 132 -12.84 -9.71 -23.45
C PHE A 132 -13.89 -9.92 -24.55
N GLU A 133 -15.08 -9.34 -24.41
CA GLU A 133 -16.16 -9.47 -25.40
C GLU A 133 -15.76 -8.98 -26.80
N HIS A 134 -14.93 -7.94 -26.86
CA HIS A 134 -14.47 -7.28 -28.08
C HIS A 134 -13.41 -8.08 -28.86
N LEU A 135 -12.77 -9.07 -28.24
CA LEU A 135 -11.70 -9.87 -28.86
C LEU A 135 -12.28 -11.07 -29.62
N GLU A 136 -11.59 -11.60 -30.62
CA GLU A 136 -12.02 -12.80 -31.35
C GLU A 136 -11.06 -13.99 -31.25
N GLU A 137 -11.59 -15.21 -31.35
CA GLU A 137 -10.74 -16.42 -31.37
C GLU A 137 -9.84 -16.43 -32.61
N GLY A 138 -8.54 -16.67 -32.41
CA GLY A 138 -7.51 -16.62 -33.45
C GLY A 138 -6.88 -15.25 -33.66
N GLU A 139 -7.45 -14.18 -33.08
CA GLU A 139 -6.92 -12.83 -33.13
C GLU A 139 -5.51 -12.75 -32.50
N SER A 140 -4.64 -11.91 -33.07
CA SER A 140 -3.26 -11.78 -32.60
C SER A 140 -2.64 -10.41 -32.90
N TRP A 141 -1.87 -9.87 -31.96
CA TRP A 141 -1.18 -8.58 -32.05
C TRP A 141 0.11 -8.57 -31.21
N GLY A 142 0.99 -7.61 -31.47
CA GLY A 142 2.15 -7.31 -30.63
C GLY A 142 1.81 -6.29 -29.55
N THR A 143 2.44 -6.40 -28.38
CA THR A 143 2.26 -5.44 -27.27
C THR A 143 3.60 -5.01 -26.68
N THR A 144 3.69 -3.72 -26.32
CA THR A 144 4.79 -3.15 -25.51
C THR A 144 4.53 -3.25 -24.01
N SER A 145 3.43 -3.87 -23.58
CA SER A 145 3.08 -4.04 -22.18
C SER A 145 4.02 -5.02 -21.48
N TYR A 146 4.26 -4.78 -20.19
CA TYR A 146 5.10 -5.59 -19.32
C TYR A 146 4.48 -5.72 -17.93
N GLU A 147 5.05 -6.59 -17.10
CA GLU A 147 4.58 -6.79 -15.72
C GLU A 147 4.93 -5.60 -14.83
N THR A 148 3.96 -5.10 -14.07
CA THR A 148 4.14 -4.01 -13.10
C THR A 148 4.07 -4.50 -11.66
N GLN A 149 4.04 -5.83 -11.45
CA GLN A 149 3.88 -6.49 -10.15
C GLN A 149 2.57 -6.09 -9.47
N SER A 150 1.46 -6.50 -10.09
CA SER A 150 0.10 -6.29 -9.59
C SER A 150 -0.03 -6.67 -8.12
N TYR A 151 -0.73 -5.81 -7.38
CA TYR A 151 -0.93 -6.05 -5.97
C TYR A 151 -1.80 -7.28 -5.76
N VAL A 152 -1.37 -8.13 -4.83
CA VAL A 152 -2.11 -9.34 -4.53
C VAL A 152 -3.20 -8.98 -3.53
N HIS A 153 -4.42 -8.82 -4.04
CA HIS A 153 -5.59 -8.79 -3.16
C HIS A 153 -5.56 -10.05 -2.30
N PRO A 154 -5.49 -9.92 -0.98
CA PRO A 154 -5.26 -11.07 -0.12
C PRO A 154 -6.48 -12.01 -0.03
N GLY A 155 -7.56 -11.66 -0.73
CA GLY A 155 -8.78 -12.46 -0.84
C GLY A 155 -9.52 -12.56 0.49
N ALA A 156 -10.54 -13.41 0.54
CA ALA A 156 -11.37 -13.63 1.74
C ALA A 156 -10.59 -14.15 2.97
N ALA A 157 -9.29 -14.46 2.83
CA ALA A 157 -8.42 -14.91 3.92
C ALA A 157 -7.81 -13.78 4.76
N ALA A 158 -8.02 -12.51 4.37
CA ALA A 158 -7.47 -11.34 5.07
C ALA A 158 -8.56 -10.43 5.67
N PRO A 159 -9.18 -10.88 6.78
CA PRO A 159 -10.30 -10.16 7.39
C PRO A 159 -9.90 -8.80 7.96
N PHE A 160 -8.60 -8.57 8.21
CA PHE A 160 -8.09 -7.28 8.68
C PHE A 160 -7.47 -6.44 7.56
N MET A 161 -7.92 -6.62 6.32
CA MET A 161 -7.48 -5.77 5.20
C MET A 161 -8.51 -4.65 4.96
N PRO A 162 -8.11 -3.38 4.86
CA PRO A 162 -9.04 -2.28 4.61
C PRO A 162 -9.48 -2.28 3.15
N ASP A 163 -10.76 -2.07 2.93
CA ASP A 163 -11.29 -1.78 1.60
C ASP A 163 -11.12 -0.28 1.31
N LEU A 164 -10.02 0.05 0.63
CA LEU A 164 -9.72 1.42 0.21
C LEU A 164 -10.53 1.88 -1.02
N SER A 165 -11.43 1.04 -1.56
CA SER A 165 -12.26 1.42 -2.70
C SER A 165 -13.51 2.20 -2.33
N SER A 166 -13.93 2.15 -1.05
CA SER A 166 -15.12 2.83 -0.56
C SER A 166 -14.86 3.45 0.81
N GLU A 167 -14.87 4.78 0.87
CA GLU A 167 -14.86 5.52 2.13
C GLU A 167 -16.21 5.36 2.83
N VAL A 168 -16.15 5.06 4.13
CA VAL A 168 -17.33 5.03 5.02
C VAL A 168 -17.70 6.44 5.42
N VAL A 169 -16.69 7.24 5.78
CA VAL A 169 -16.82 8.64 6.16
C VAL A 169 -15.56 9.39 5.74
N ALA A 170 -15.74 10.62 5.26
CA ALA A 170 -14.68 11.61 5.10
C ALA A 170 -14.90 12.72 6.12
N LEU A 171 -13.96 12.90 7.05
CA LEU A 171 -13.97 13.98 8.03
C LEU A 171 -13.09 15.14 7.56
N GLU A 172 -13.44 16.35 7.99
CA GLU A 172 -12.60 17.55 7.85
C GLU A 172 -12.26 18.06 9.25
N PRO A 173 -11.23 17.50 9.91
CA PRO A 173 -10.98 17.79 11.32
C PRO A 173 -10.59 19.25 11.59
N PHE A 174 -10.00 19.89 10.58
CA PHE A 174 -9.39 21.22 10.69
C PHE A 174 -9.71 22.07 9.44
N PRO A 175 -10.97 22.48 9.26
CA PRO A 175 -11.37 23.20 8.06
C PRO A 175 -10.70 24.57 7.97
N GLY A 176 -10.13 24.88 6.80
CA GLY A 176 -9.54 26.19 6.51
C GLY A 176 -8.20 26.47 7.20
N ILE A 177 -7.52 25.43 7.71
CA ILE A 177 -6.18 25.57 8.27
C ILE A 177 -5.13 25.35 7.17
N GLU A 178 -4.20 26.30 7.06
CA GLU A 178 -3.02 26.22 6.19
C GLU A 178 -1.92 25.33 6.80
N GLN A 179 -2.22 24.19 7.42
CA GLN A 179 -1.21 23.37 8.11
C GLN A 179 -1.56 21.88 8.18
N GLU A 180 -0.53 21.04 8.29
CA GLU A 180 -0.63 19.58 8.23
C GLU A 180 -1.53 18.99 9.34
N THR A 181 -2.43 18.08 8.95
CA THR A 181 -3.13 17.17 9.88
C THR A 181 -2.25 15.97 10.14
N ASP A 182 -1.60 15.93 11.31
CA ASP A 182 -0.39 15.14 11.45
C ASP A 182 -0.63 13.78 12.11
N ARG A 183 -1.48 13.69 13.15
CA ARG A 183 -1.63 12.45 13.95
C ARG A 183 -3.09 12.06 14.13
N LEU A 184 -3.32 10.75 14.11
CA LEU A 184 -4.58 10.11 14.45
C LEU A 184 -4.32 9.08 15.55
N VAL A 185 -5.30 8.83 16.40
CA VAL A 185 -5.27 7.71 17.34
C VAL A 185 -6.70 7.25 17.65
N PHE A 186 -6.94 5.95 17.63
CA PHE A 186 -8.15 5.35 18.18
C PHE A 186 -7.96 5.03 19.65
N THR A 187 -9.02 5.16 20.45
CA THR A 187 -9.02 4.59 21.79
C THR A 187 -9.01 3.06 21.74
N SER A 188 -8.52 2.37 22.78
CA SER A 188 -8.40 0.90 22.85
C SER A 188 -9.76 0.20 22.75
N ASP A 189 -10.82 0.84 23.27
CA ASP A 189 -12.20 0.40 23.14
C ASP A 189 -12.82 0.72 21.76
N SER A 190 -12.05 1.37 20.88
CA SER A 190 -12.44 1.83 19.55
C SER A 190 -13.63 2.80 19.54
N SER A 191 -14.01 3.38 20.69
CA SER A 191 -15.17 4.29 20.80
C SER A 191 -14.89 5.70 20.30
N LYS A 192 -13.62 6.11 20.25
CA LYS A 192 -13.22 7.46 19.83
C LYS A 192 -12.08 7.42 18.82
N LEU A 193 -12.14 8.35 17.88
CA LEU A 193 -11.02 8.74 17.03
C LEU A 193 -10.58 10.14 17.44
N ILE A 194 -9.30 10.32 17.72
CA ILE A 194 -8.71 11.62 18.07
C ILE A 194 -7.75 12.01 16.96
N ALA A 195 -7.84 13.24 16.50
CA ALA A 195 -6.97 13.82 15.48
C ALA A 195 -6.27 15.07 16.02
N SER A 196 -5.04 15.31 15.57
CA SER A 196 -4.32 16.55 15.86
C SER A 196 -3.67 17.15 14.62
N ASN A 197 -3.44 18.47 14.66
CA ASN A 197 -2.68 19.21 13.65
C ASN A 197 -1.35 19.73 14.21
N SER A 198 -0.54 20.35 13.36
CA SER A 198 0.76 20.94 13.75
C SER A 198 0.66 22.20 14.62
N ASP A 199 -0.54 22.75 14.81
CA ASP A 199 -0.83 23.96 15.60
C ASP A 199 -1.36 23.62 17.01
N ASN A 200 -1.06 22.40 17.48
CA ASN A 200 -1.45 21.88 18.78
C ASN A 200 -2.96 21.93 19.06
N GLU A 201 -3.77 21.74 18.02
CA GLU A 201 -5.19 21.53 18.14
C GLU A 201 -5.51 20.04 18.11
N ILE A 202 -6.42 19.62 18.97
CA ILE A 202 -6.92 18.25 19.08
C ILE A 202 -8.42 18.28 18.91
N VAL A 203 -8.95 17.33 18.15
CA VAL A 203 -10.38 17.08 18.03
C VAL A 203 -10.66 15.59 18.27
N CYS A 204 -11.78 15.30 18.92
CA CYS A 204 -12.23 13.95 19.19
C CYS A 204 -13.60 13.69 18.57
N TYR A 205 -13.74 12.53 17.94
CA TYR A 205 -14.96 12.04 17.32
C TYR A 205 -15.44 10.78 18.00
N ASP A 206 -16.76 10.61 18.08
CA ASP A 206 -17.40 9.34 18.40
C ASP A 206 -17.36 8.41 17.17
N THR A 207 -16.92 7.16 17.31
CA THR A 207 -16.76 6.26 16.14
C THR A 207 -18.06 5.57 15.71
N ALA A 208 -19.12 5.66 16.52
CA ALA A 208 -20.43 5.11 16.17
C ALA A 208 -21.22 6.07 15.28
N THR A 209 -21.03 7.37 15.47
CA THR A 209 -21.78 8.45 14.80
C THR A 209 -20.91 9.35 13.92
N TRP A 210 -19.60 9.36 14.16
CA TRP A 210 -18.62 10.29 13.57
C TRP A 210 -18.89 11.77 13.88
N GLU A 211 -19.68 12.04 14.92
CA GLU A 211 -19.91 13.39 15.43
C GLU A 211 -18.72 13.86 16.29
N GLU A 212 -18.38 15.15 16.19
CA GLU A 212 -17.38 15.78 17.05
C GLU A 212 -17.89 15.82 18.50
N LEU A 213 -17.10 15.25 19.41
CA LEU A 213 -17.37 15.25 20.85
C LEU A 213 -16.81 16.51 21.52
N TRP A 214 -15.55 16.82 21.22
CA TRP A 214 -14.85 17.97 21.79
C TRP A 214 -13.63 18.35 20.95
N ARG A 215 -13.14 19.57 21.19
CA ARG A 215 -11.98 20.15 20.55
C ARG A 215 -11.25 21.09 21.51
N VAL A 216 -9.92 21.02 21.51
CA VAL A 216 -9.05 21.82 22.38
C VAL A 216 -7.86 22.33 21.58
N LYS A 217 -7.50 23.60 21.77
CA LYS A 217 -6.30 24.21 21.19
C LYS A 217 -5.36 24.68 22.29
N PHE A 218 -4.07 24.34 22.14
CA PHE A 218 -3.00 24.82 23.02
C PHE A 218 -2.15 25.88 22.33
N ASP A 219 -1.45 26.67 23.13
CA ASP A 219 -0.42 27.58 22.64
C ASP A 219 0.85 26.79 22.25
N GLY A 220 1.55 27.21 21.20
CA GLY A 220 2.80 26.61 20.75
C GLY A 220 2.73 26.08 19.32
N MET A 221 3.78 25.40 18.88
CA MET A 221 3.87 24.76 17.56
C MET A 221 4.39 23.33 17.72
N PHE A 222 4.06 22.46 16.76
CA PHE A 222 4.63 21.13 16.56
C PHE A 222 4.52 20.16 17.75
N GLY A 223 3.44 19.39 17.81
CA GLY A 223 3.22 18.36 18.84
C GLY A 223 3.15 16.94 18.27
N GLU A 224 3.93 16.00 18.83
CA GLU A 224 3.59 14.57 18.74
C GLU A 224 2.40 14.28 19.66
N MET A 225 1.38 13.58 19.19
CA MET A 225 0.21 13.19 19.99
C MET A 225 0.40 11.80 20.60
N LYS A 226 0.11 11.69 21.90
CA LYS A 226 0.25 10.44 22.67
C LYS A 226 -0.97 10.24 23.55
N ILE A 227 -1.29 8.97 23.83
CA ILE A 227 -2.44 8.57 24.62
C ILE A 227 -2.01 7.64 25.76
N ASP A 228 -2.56 7.85 26.96
CA ASP A 228 -2.40 6.97 28.12
C ASP A 228 -3.78 6.70 28.69
N GLU A 229 -4.39 5.61 28.23
CA GLU A 229 -5.75 5.26 28.62
C GLU A 229 -5.88 4.81 30.07
N ALA A 230 -4.80 4.29 30.66
CA ALA A 230 -4.81 3.96 32.09
C ALA A 230 -4.97 5.22 32.94
N GLN A 231 -4.48 6.36 32.45
CA GLN A 231 -4.71 7.68 33.06
C GLN A 231 -5.91 8.43 32.47
N GLY A 232 -6.46 7.95 31.35
CA GLY A 232 -7.57 8.59 30.62
C GLY A 232 -7.17 9.91 29.96
N ILE A 233 -5.92 10.07 29.54
CA ILE A 233 -5.42 11.33 28.95
C ILE A 233 -4.84 11.16 27.55
N VAL A 234 -4.96 12.22 26.77
CA VAL A 234 -4.19 12.47 25.54
C VAL A 234 -3.33 13.71 25.76
N TRP A 235 -2.11 13.73 25.25
CA TRP A 235 -1.25 14.90 25.36
C TRP A 235 -0.44 15.13 24.10
N LEU A 236 0.01 16.37 23.94
CA LEU A 236 0.91 16.78 22.87
C LEU A 236 2.31 17.05 23.44
N THR A 237 3.34 16.71 22.69
CA THR A 237 4.73 17.06 23.03
C THR A 237 5.42 17.87 21.95
N ASP A 238 5.93 19.05 22.31
CA ASP A 238 6.86 19.85 21.51
C ASP A 238 8.30 19.39 21.79
N TYR A 239 8.84 18.60 20.86
CA TYR A 239 10.04 17.77 21.06
C TYR A 239 9.94 16.94 22.35
N ASN A 240 10.61 17.37 23.41
CA ASN A 240 10.70 16.68 24.70
C ASN A 240 9.93 17.40 25.82
N LYS A 241 9.09 18.39 25.49
CA LYS A 241 8.27 19.15 26.44
C LYS A 241 6.79 18.88 26.20
N VAL A 242 6.02 18.79 27.27
CA VAL A 242 4.56 18.66 27.19
C VAL A 242 3.98 20.01 26.79
N ALA A 243 3.26 20.06 25.68
CA ALA A 243 2.58 21.25 25.18
C ALA A 243 1.17 21.41 25.79
N GLY A 244 0.49 20.29 26.06
CA GLY A 244 -0.83 20.28 26.69
C GLY A 244 -1.34 18.88 26.94
N VAL A 245 -2.21 18.71 27.94
CA VAL A 245 -2.82 17.44 28.35
C VAL A 245 -4.33 17.61 28.42
N VAL A 246 -5.09 16.67 27.89
CA VAL A 246 -6.56 16.67 27.85
C VAL A 246 -7.08 15.35 28.43
N ASP A 247 -8.15 15.43 29.23
CA ASP A 247 -8.91 14.24 29.64
C ASP A 247 -9.78 13.74 28.48
N ILE A 248 -9.59 12.48 28.10
CA ILE A 248 -10.23 11.90 26.90
C ILE A 248 -11.75 11.88 27.02
N ALA A 249 -12.28 11.67 28.23
CA ALA A 249 -13.70 11.50 28.44
C ALA A 249 -14.45 12.84 28.35
N THR A 250 -13.84 13.93 28.81
CA THR A 250 -14.51 15.24 28.92
C THR A 250 -14.03 16.27 27.92
N GLY A 251 -12.83 16.12 27.35
CA GLY A 251 -12.19 17.16 26.54
C GLY A 251 -11.66 18.33 27.37
N GLU A 252 -11.60 18.22 28.70
CA GLU A 252 -11.08 19.27 29.57
C GLU A 252 -9.56 19.19 29.69
N VAL A 253 -8.90 20.36 29.78
CA VAL A 253 -7.46 20.44 30.08
C VAL A 253 -7.18 19.81 31.44
N SER A 254 -6.15 18.99 31.51
CA SER A 254 -5.82 18.17 32.67
C SER A 254 -4.45 18.56 33.23
N ASP A 255 -4.31 18.54 34.57
CA ASP A 255 -3.04 18.74 35.27
C ASP A 255 -2.26 17.41 35.47
N LYS A 256 -2.74 16.29 34.93
CA LYS A 256 -2.06 14.99 35.06
C LYS A 256 -0.71 15.03 34.35
N GLU A 257 0.33 14.51 35.01
CA GLU A 257 1.68 14.41 34.43
C GLU A 257 1.80 13.18 33.50
N PRO A 258 2.20 13.36 32.23
CA PRO A 258 2.42 12.24 31.32
C PRO A 258 3.54 11.30 31.75
N LYS A 259 3.40 10.00 31.47
CA LYS A 259 4.40 8.98 31.83
C LYS A 259 5.75 9.15 31.13
N THR A 260 5.75 9.71 29.92
CA THR A 260 6.96 9.88 29.11
C THR A 260 6.83 11.06 28.16
N THR A 261 7.96 11.71 27.88
CA THR A 261 8.08 12.70 26.80
C THR A 261 8.70 12.10 25.54
N LEU A 262 9.19 10.85 25.59
CA LEU A 262 9.78 10.15 24.44
C LEU A 262 8.77 9.95 23.31
N ARG A 263 9.24 9.94 22.06
CA ARG A 263 8.42 10.02 20.84
C ARG A 263 7.47 8.84 20.63
N GLY A 264 7.92 7.60 20.85
CA GLY A 264 7.11 6.41 20.65
C GLY A 264 6.79 5.66 21.95
N PHE A 265 5.68 4.94 21.96
CA PHE A 265 5.23 4.14 23.10
C PHE A 265 4.51 2.87 22.61
N SER A 266 4.80 1.73 23.22
CA SER A 266 4.14 0.47 22.85
C SER A 266 2.72 0.41 23.42
N SER A 267 1.87 -0.41 22.81
CA SER A 267 0.45 -0.49 23.16
C SER A 267 0.20 -0.87 24.62
N THR A 268 1.06 -1.72 25.19
CA THR A 268 0.99 -2.11 26.62
C THR A 268 1.75 -1.16 27.54
N GLY A 269 2.50 -0.24 26.97
CA GLY A 269 3.42 0.65 27.67
C GLY A 269 4.70 0.01 28.20
N LYS A 270 5.01 -1.20 27.75
CA LYS A 270 6.25 -1.91 28.05
C LYS A 270 7.48 -1.20 27.50
N TYR A 271 7.37 -0.56 26.34
CA TYR A 271 8.47 0.13 25.67
C TYR A 271 8.15 1.59 25.42
N SER A 272 9.14 2.47 25.59
CA SER A 272 9.07 3.87 25.20
C SER A 272 10.34 4.25 24.46
N VAL A 273 10.23 4.88 23.30
CA VAL A 273 11.36 5.09 22.40
C VAL A 273 11.59 6.53 22.02
N ASP A 274 12.86 6.89 21.90
CA ASP A 274 13.29 8.10 21.19
C ASP A 274 14.01 7.71 19.89
N TYR A 275 13.78 8.48 18.83
CA TYR A 275 14.30 8.25 17.47
C TYR A 275 14.27 9.55 16.66
N MET A 276 15.31 9.82 15.85
CA MET A 276 15.32 10.72 14.66
C MET A 276 16.74 11.18 14.33
N GLU A 277 17.53 11.55 15.33
CA GLU A 277 18.87 12.14 15.11
C GLU A 277 20.01 11.15 15.29
N ASP A 278 19.74 10.06 16.01
CA ASP A 278 20.70 9.02 16.30
C ASP A 278 20.50 7.81 15.38
N GLU A 279 21.60 7.10 15.08
CA GLU A 279 21.60 5.83 14.34
C GLU A 279 21.14 4.65 15.22
N PHE A 280 20.34 4.91 16.25
CA PHE A 280 19.78 3.88 17.14
C PHE A 280 18.40 4.26 17.68
N VAL A 281 17.64 3.24 18.09
CA VAL A 281 16.44 3.38 18.92
C VAL A 281 16.76 2.99 20.35
N ASP A 282 16.51 3.87 21.33
CA ASP A 282 16.57 3.52 22.76
C ASP A 282 15.20 3.07 23.24
N LEU A 283 15.09 1.87 23.80
CA LEU A 283 13.82 1.29 24.25
C LEU A 283 13.33 1.81 25.61
N GLY A 284 14.10 2.71 26.24
CA GLY A 284 13.76 3.33 27.53
C GLY A 284 14.17 2.48 28.75
N ASP A 285 14.65 1.26 28.52
CA ASP A 285 15.17 0.34 29.55
C ASP A 285 16.69 0.12 29.46
N GLY A 286 17.37 0.95 28.66
CA GLY A 286 18.82 0.90 28.44
C GLY A 286 19.26 0.02 27.28
N ARG A 287 18.35 -0.72 26.64
CA ARG A 287 18.62 -1.44 25.38
C ARG A 287 18.55 -0.50 24.19
N LYS A 288 19.46 -0.71 23.23
CA LYS A 288 19.56 0.07 22.00
C LYS A 288 19.58 -0.83 20.77
N ILE A 289 18.86 -0.43 19.73
CA ILE A 289 18.86 -1.10 18.43
C ILE A 289 19.56 -0.19 17.43
N GLU A 290 20.72 -0.61 16.92
CA GLU A 290 21.45 0.13 15.89
C GLU A 290 20.77 -0.02 14.51
N GLN A 291 20.73 1.07 13.76
CA GLN A 291 20.19 1.17 12.41
C GLN A 291 21.20 1.91 11.52
N PRO A 292 21.27 1.61 10.21
CA PRO A 292 22.28 2.20 9.33
C PRO A 292 22.08 3.70 9.05
N GLY A 293 21.13 4.38 9.69
CA GLY A 293 20.95 5.83 9.63
C GLY A 293 19.68 6.31 10.33
N ALA A 294 19.32 7.58 10.07
CA ALA A 294 18.19 8.24 10.72
C ALA A 294 16.86 7.51 10.50
N ILE A 295 16.15 7.30 11.60
CA ILE A 295 14.85 6.65 11.64
C ILE A 295 13.79 7.74 11.63
N GLU A 296 12.89 7.71 10.64
CA GLU A 296 11.81 8.70 10.53
C GLU A 296 10.45 8.11 10.88
N ALA A 297 10.32 6.78 10.85
CA ALA A 297 9.08 6.08 11.10
C ALA A 297 9.33 4.84 11.97
N LEU A 298 8.47 4.64 12.96
CA LEU A 298 8.54 3.53 13.89
C LEU A 298 7.13 3.10 14.29
N ALA A 299 6.90 1.80 14.40
CA ALA A 299 5.67 1.26 14.95
C ALA A 299 5.93 -0.01 15.75
N PHE A 300 5.22 -0.15 16.88
CA PHE A 300 5.16 -1.40 17.63
C PHE A 300 4.01 -2.27 17.11
N SER A 301 4.19 -3.59 17.12
CA SER A 301 3.05 -4.51 16.98
C SER A 301 2.17 -4.44 18.22
N ASN A 302 0.88 -4.72 18.07
CA ASN A 302 -0.09 -4.65 19.18
C ASN A 302 0.12 -5.76 20.24
N ASP A 303 0.92 -6.78 19.93
CA ASP A 303 1.36 -7.78 20.89
C ASP A 303 2.74 -7.48 21.52
N ASP A 304 3.31 -6.30 21.25
CA ASP A 304 4.61 -5.81 21.71
C ASP A 304 5.78 -6.78 21.44
N LYS A 305 5.64 -7.67 20.44
CA LYS A 305 6.70 -8.59 20.03
C LYS A 305 7.58 -8.06 18.92
N LEU A 306 7.05 -7.18 18.09
CA LEU A 306 7.75 -6.63 16.93
C LEU A 306 7.86 -5.12 17.03
N ILE A 307 8.95 -4.62 16.46
CA ILE A 307 9.10 -3.21 16.11
C ILE A 307 9.48 -3.12 14.63
N ALA A 308 8.77 -2.25 13.92
CA ALA A 308 9.07 -1.90 12.55
C ALA A 308 9.72 -0.52 12.52
N MET A 309 10.80 -0.38 11.75
CA MET A 309 11.55 0.87 11.64
C MET A 309 11.87 1.18 10.18
N GLY A 310 11.61 2.42 9.78
CA GLY A 310 11.93 2.95 8.46
C GLY A 310 12.68 4.27 8.59
N GLY A 311 13.65 4.50 7.70
CA GLY A 311 14.36 5.78 7.61
C GLY A 311 13.96 6.53 6.35
N GLY A 312 13.81 7.85 6.41
CA GLY A 312 13.30 8.62 5.26
C GLY A 312 14.29 8.78 4.11
N SER A 313 15.58 8.46 4.31
CA SER A 313 16.53 8.30 3.20
C SER A 313 16.57 6.87 2.65
N TYR A 314 16.01 5.91 3.38
CA TYR A 314 16.02 4.50 3.04
C TYR A 314 14.70 4.08 2.40
N ARG A 315 14.79 3.09 1.51
CA ARG A 315 13.65 2.54 0.76
C ARG A 315 13.28 1.15 1.25
N PHE A 316 13.37 0.99 2.58
CA PHE A 316 13.08 -0.26 3.26
C PHE A 316 12.49 -0.01 4.65
N VAL A 317 11.92 -1.06 5.22
CA VAL A 317 11.46 -1.16 6.60
C VAL A 317 12.08 -2.41 7.21
N ASP A 318 12.81 -2.25 8.31
CA ASP A 318 13.34 -3.37 9.08
C ASP A 318 12.30 -3.84 10.11
N ILE A 319 12.12 -5.16 10.21
CA ILE A 319 11.29 -5.80 11.24
C ILE A 319 12.20 -6.49 12.26
N TRP A 320 12.03 -6.14 13.53
CA TRP A 320 12.83 -6.66 14.64
C TRP A 320 11.96 -7.37 15.65
N ASP A 321 12.52 -8.42 16.23
CA ASP A 321 11.94 -9.11 17.38
C ASP A 321 12.41 -8.43 18.67
N LEU A 322 11.46 -8.02 19.50
CA LEU A 322 11.69 -7.30 20.75
C LEU A 322 11.96 -8.23 21.95
N ASP A 323 11.84 -9.55 21.78
CA ASP A 323 12.23 -10.53 22.78
C ASP A 323 13.69 -10.97 22.58
N THR A 324 14.12 -11.18 21.34
CA THR A 324 15.49 -11.61 20.99
C THR A 324 16.44 -10.45 20.66
N PHE A 325 15.91 -9.27 20.32
CA PHE A 325 16.67 -8.12 19.80
C PHE A 325 17.39 -8.41 18.48
N GLU A 326 16.83 -9.29 17.67
CA GLU A 326 17.37 -9.60 16.36
C GLU A 326 16.49 -9.03 15.25
N ARG A 327 17.15 -8.52 14.20
CA ARG A 327 16.45 -8.19 12.96
C ARG A 327 15.98 -9.47 12.30
N LEU A 328 14.67 -9.63 12.15
CA LEU A 328 14.08 -10.79 11.51
C LEU A 328 14.28 -10.75 9.99
N TYR A 329 13.91 -9.62 9.37
CA TYR A 329 14.04 -9.39 7.94
C TYR A 329 13.83 -7.91 7.59
N THR A 330 14.09 -7.59 6.33
CA THR A 330 13.93 -6.25 5.75
C THR A 330 12.90 -6.31 4.63
N ILE A 331 11.88 -5.46 4.69
CA ILE A 331 10.92 -5.24 3.61
C ILE A 331 11.49 -4.15 2.69
N ASN A 332 11.83 -4.50 1.46
CA ASN A 332 12.24 -3.52 0.45
C ASN A 332 10.99 -2.83 -0.12
N THR A 333 10.71 -1.62 0.36
CA THR A 333 9.52 -0.86 -0.04
C THR A 333 9.73 -0.15 -1.37
N ASN A 334 10.98 0.05 -1.81
CA ASN A 334 11.37 0.87 -2.97
C ASN A 334 10.92 2.34 -2.88
N GLU A 335 10.38 2.74 -1.72
CA GLU A 335 9.79 4.04 -1.42
C GLU A 335 10.24 4.50 -0.04
N ARG A 336 10.30 5.81 0.17
CA ARG A 336 10.60 6.36 1.51
C ARG A 336 9.48 5.98 2.48
N SER A 337 9.83 5.58 3.69
CA SER A 337 8.86 5.17 4.72
C SER A 337 8.78 6.26 5.79
N ARG A 338 7.71 7.07 5.77
CA ARG A 338 7.52 8.23 6.66
C ARG A 338 6.61 7.94 7.85
N ARG A 339 5.64 7.03 7.70
CA ARG A 339 4.77 6.58 8.79
C ARG A 339 4.55 5.07 8.67
N LEU A 340 4.43 4.42 9.82
CA LEU A 340 4.21 2.99 9.96
C LEU A 340 3.05 2.76 10.94
N ALA A 341 2.24 1.74 10.71
CA ALA A 341 1.28 1.26 11.70
C ALA A 341 1.00 -0.23 11.49
N PHE A 342 0.93 -0.99 12.58
CA PHE A 342 0.52 -2.40 12.55
C PHE A 342 -1.00 -2.52 12.60
N SER A 343 -1.53 -3.55 11.95
CA SER A 343 -2.92 -3.96 12.12
C SER A 343 -3.19 -4.45 13.56
N PRO A 344 -4.46 -4.49 13.99
CA PRO A 344 -4.82 -4.93 15.34
C PRO A 344 -4.36 -6.37 15.66
N ASP A 345 -4.39 -7.24 14.65
CA ASP A 345 -3.92 -8.63 14.75
C ASP A 345 -2.41 -8.80 14.49
N SER A 346 -1.69 -7.69 14.28
CA SER A 346 -0.25 -7.64 13.99
C SER A 346 0.21 -8.42 12.75
N LYS A 347 -0.72 -8.83 11.87
CA LYS A 347 -0.39 -9.56 10.63
C LYS A 347 -0.10 -8.66 9.45
N TYR A 348 -0.50 -7.40 9.51
CA TYR A 348 -0.25 -6.41 8.46
C TYR A 348 0.48 -5.21 9.01
N ILE A 349 1.26 -4.57 8.14
CA ILE A 349 1.86 -3.27 8.40
C ILE A 349 1.54 -2.32 7.26
N SER A 350 0.91 -1.20 7.58
CA SER A 350 0.76 -0.07 6.67
C SER A 350 2.04 0.77 6.70
N VAL A 351 2.57 1.05 5.52
CA VAL A 351 3.73 1.89 5.26
C VAL A 351 3.27 3.05 4.39
N VAL A 352 3.42 4.27 4.90
CA VAL A 352 3.07 5.48 4.15
C VAL A 352 4.35 6.18 3.70
N SER A 353 4.42 6.46 2.40
CA SER A 353 5.41 7.36 1.80
C SER A 353 4.85 8.78 1.72
N PHE A 354 5.13 9.55 0.66
CA PHE A 354 4.46 10.83 0.44
C PHE A 354 3.04 10.60 -0.09
N ASP A 355 2.94 10.08 -1.30
CA ASP A 355 1.70 9.91 -2.07
C ASP A 355 1.21 8.46 -2.09
N LYS A 356 1.93 7.53 -1.44
CA LYS A 356 1.63 6.10 -1.46
C LYS A 356 1.36 5.57 -0.06
N LEU A 357 0.26 4.85 0.07
CA LEU A 357 -0.03 3.95 1.19
C LEU A 357 0.21 2.53 0.70
N MET A 358 1.13 1.80 1.33
CA MET A 358 1.41 0.39 1.05
C MET A 358 1.02 -0.43 2.27
N ILE A 359 0.51 -1.64 2.07
CA ILE A 359 0.21 -2.58 3.15
C ILE A 359 0.89 -3.90 2.83
N TYR A 360 1.70 -4.37 3.77
CA TYR A 360 2.48 -5.60 3.66
C TYR A 360 1.96 -6.65 4.63
N GLU A 361 2.01 -7.91 4.22
CA GLU A 361 1.91 -9.03 5.15
C GLU A 361 3.18 -9.12 5.97
N VAL A 362 3.06 -9.07 7.29
CA VAL A 362 4.20 -9.15 8.21
C VAL A 362 4.90 -10.49 8.01
N ALA A 363 4.19 -11.62 8.10
CA ALA A 363 4.81 -12.96 8.07
C ALA A 363 5.68 -13.25 6.84
N THR A 364 5.38 -12.65 5.69
CA THR A 364 6.09 -12.92 4.42
C THR A 364 6.85 -11.71 3.88
N GLY A 365 6.60 -10.50 4.39
CA GLY A 365 7.10 -9.25 3.82
C GLY A 365 6.51 -8.90 2.45
N LYS A 366 5.45 -9.59 2.02
CA LYS A 366 4.85 -9.41 0.69
C LYS A 366 3.96 -8.18 0.66
N LEU A 367 4.09 -7.36 -0.39
CA LEU A 367 3.17 -6.27 -0.68
C LEU A 367 1.80 -6.84 -1.06
N LEU A 368 0.76 -6.49 -0.28
CA LEU A 368 -0.61 -6.93 -0.52
C LEU A 368 -1.44 -5.85 -1.22
N MET A 369 -1.19 -4.59 -0.86
CA MET A 369 -1.91 -3.46 -1.43
C MET A 369 -1.00 -2.25 -1.48
N LYS A 370 -1.19 -1.44 -2.51
CA LYS A 370 -0.73 -0.06 -2.51
C LYS A 370 -1.84 0.82 -3.09
N SER A 371 -2.08 1.94 -2.43
CA SER A 371 -2.95 3.02 -2.86
C SER A 371 -2.07 4.23 -3.15
N ILE A 372 -2.42 4.97 -4.20
CA ILE A 372 -1.70 6.16 -4.62
C ILE A 372 -2.70 7.28 -4.73
N LYS A 373 -2.47 8.36 -3.99
CA LYS A 373 -3.19 9.60 -4.14
C LYS A 373 -2.64 10.32 -5.37
N ARG A 374 -3.48 10.56 -6.37
CA ARG A 374 -3.16 11.45 -7.49
C ARG A 374 -3.48 12.90 -7.09
N ASP A 375 -2.86 13.86 -7.75
CA ASP A 375 -3.12 15.31 -7.62
C ASP A 375 -2.47 16.05 -6.44
N ASN A 376 -1.13 15.97 -6.30
CA ASN A 376 -0.36 16.73 -5.30
C ASN A 376 -0.89 16.58 -3.86
N THR A 377 -1.39 15.40 -3.51
CA THR A 377 -1.86 15.08 -2.16
C THR A 377 -0.90 14.10 -1.50
N THR A 378 -0.76 14.21 -0.20
CA THR A 378 0.14 13.44 0.66
C THR A 378 -0.70 12.70 1.67
N PHE A 379 -0.34 11.44 1.94
CA PHE A 379 -0.92 10.69 3.04
C PHE A 379 -0.23 11.07 4.36
N GLY A 380 -1.03 11.26 5.40
CA GLY A 380 -0.57 11.43 6.78
C GLY A 380 -0.43 10.10 7.51
N THR A 381 -0.62 10.14 8.83
CA THR A 381 -0.46 8.95 9.69
C THR A 381 -1.61 7.96 9.48
N PRO A 382 -1.34 6.70 9.09
CA PRO A 382 -2.36 5.65 9.06
C PRO A 382 -2.62 5.11 10.46
N VAL A 383 -3.87 4.81 10.80
CA VAL A 383 -4.22 4.12 12.05
C VAL A 383 -5.31 3.08 11.84
N TRP A 384 -5.23 2.02 12.63
CA TRP A 384 -6.18 0.92 12.64
C TRP A 384 -7.00 1.00 13.92
N SER A 385 -8.32 0.81 13.83
CA SER A 385 -9.15 0.69 15.04
C SER A 385 -8.83 -0.63 15.75
N PRO A 386 -8.62 -0.64 17.07
CA PRO A 386 -8.28 -1.87 17.82
C PRO A 386 -9.30 -3.02 17.67
N ASP A 387 -10.57 -2.70 17.46
CA ASP A 387 -11.62 -3.69 17.19
C ASP A 387 -11.60 -4.25 15.76
N GLY A 388 -10.72 -3.73 14.90
CA GLY A 388 -10.54 -4.17 13.52
C GLY A 388 -11.71 -3.86 12.60
N LYS A 389 -12.50 -2.83 12.89
CA LYS A 389 -13.61 -2.38 12.03
C LYS A 389 -13.24 -1.29 11.05
N TYR A 390 -12.31 -0.40 11.42
CA TYR A 390 -11.99 0.80 10.66
C TYR A 390 -10.49 1.01 10.48
N PHE A 391 -10.13 1.49 9.30
CA PHE A 391 -8.81 2.03 8.99
C PHE A 391 -8.99 3.53 8.68
N ALA A 392 -8.23 4.38 9.35
CA ALA A 392 -8.27 5.81 9.15
C ALA A 392 -6.92 6.32 8.64
N ILE A 393 -6.96 7.27 7.72
CA ILE A 393 -5.75 7.92 7.23
C ILE A 393 -6.06 9.38 6.91
N ASN A 394 -5.13 10.26 7.26
CA ASN A 394 -5.21 11.64 6.82
C ASN A 394 -4.70 11.74 5.38
N ASP A 395 -5.25 12.68 4.65
CA ASP A 395 -4.66 13.18 3.43
C ASP A 395 -4.77 14.70 3.40
N TYR A 396 -3.78 15.34 2.78
CA TYR A 396 -3.69 16.78 2.69
C TYR A 396 -2.92 17.13 1.42
N ASN A 397 -3.07 18.34 0.91
CA ASN A 397 -2.29 18.75 -0.26
C ASN A 397 -0.78 18.83 0.07
N PHE A 398 0.08 18.90 -0.94
CA PHE A 398 1.54 18.89 -0.78
C PHE A 398 2.08 20.00 0.12
N TYR A 399 1.33 21.10 0.29
CA TYR A 399 1.70 22.20 1.17
C TYR A 399 1.22 22.00 2.62
N GLY A 400 0.51 20.90 2.90
CA GLY A 400 -0.04 20.59 4.21
C GLY A 400 -1.48 21.05 4.41
N TYR A 401 -2.14 21.66 3.43
CA TYR A 401 -3.45 22.28 3.63
C TYR A 401 -4.59 21.35 3.27
N ASP A 402 -5.80 21.72 3.71
CA ASP A 402 -7.06 21.01 3.42
C ASP A 402 -6.99 19.54 3.88
N GLY A 403 -6.66 19.33 5.16
CA GLY A 403 -6.56 18.02 5.75
C GLY A 403 -7.91 17.30 5.84
N HIS A 404 -8.04 16.20 5.12
CA HIS A 404 -9.16 15.27 5.18
C HIS A 404 -8.74 14.02 5.96
N THR A 405 -9.65 13.44 6.72
CA THR A 405 -9.47 12.10 7.31
C THR A 405 -10.45 11.15 6.66
N ALA A 406 -9.93 10.25 5.83
CA ALA A 406 -10.70 9.19 5.21
C ALA A 406 -10.78 7.98 6.14
N ILE A 407 -12.00 7.49 6.36
CA ILE A 407 -12.30 6.29 7.15
C ILE A 407 -12.79 5.18 6.23
N TYR A 408 -12.10 4.04 6.26
CA TYR A 408 -12.41 2.86 5.47
C TYR A 408 -12.84 1.71 6.37
N LYS A 409 -13.68 0.81 5.85
CA LYS A 409 -14.04 -0.42 6.55
C LYS A 409 -12.89 -1.42 6.44
N ILE A 410 -12.61 -2.11 7.54
CA ILE A 410 -11.73 -3.28 7.56
C ILE A 410 -12.57 -4.53 7.32
N GLY A 411 -12.04 -5.40 6.46
CA GLY A 411 -12.73 -6.59 5.97
C GLY A 411 -13.25 -6.33 4.56
N MET A 412 -12.67 -7.04 3.61
CA MET A 412 -13.12 -7.09 2.22
C MET A 412 -14.24 -8.13 2.14
N GLU A 413 -15.49 -7.69 1.99
CA GLU A 413 -16.66 -8.56 1.80
C GLU A 413 -16.80 -9.05 0.36
#